data_AF-A0AAD8ZTJ2-F1
#
_entry.id   AF-A0AAD8ZTJ2-F1
#
_cell.length_a   1.000
_cell.length_b   1.000
_cell.length_c   1.000
_cell.angle_alpha   90.00
_cell.angle_beta   90.00
_cell.angle_gamma   90.00
#
_symmetry.space_group_name_H-M   'P 1'
#
loop_
_entity.id
_entity.type
_entity.pdbx_description
1 polymer ?
#
loop_
_entity_poly.entity_id
_entity_poly.type
_entity_poly.pdbx_seq_one_letter_code
_entity_poly.pdbx_strand_id
1 'polypeptide(L)'
;MASSSLYLTFAIFLVGFSSSAQAQYEKYSFRSFPRHELMPLDSAYRHALDQYNTEKWPETVEYMEMSLRLYRLLRDSEAFCNLNCSSVRLDNEKRFADFPELRAFGNVMRRAQCLKRCKQGLPAFRQTLPSRETLEDFEKREPYKYLQFAYFKTLFIRAVRAFNGNNYRTSVSDMELALRDFFKVYDECIAASEGSREIKDFKDFYASIADHYTEVLERKVHCENDLTPIVGGFVVEKFVATMYHYLQFAYYKLNDLKNAVPCVASYMLFDSDDEVMKNNVVYYQYHREKLGLTDEDFQPRAEAVRYYNQTTLQLQLLEFSKAKLQQDDEVGRTECLFQGDVLEYLDAEEE
;
A
#
# COMPACT_ATOMS: atom_id res chain seq x y z
N MET A 1 -46.35 16.27 23.65
CA MET A 1 -45.78 17.29 22.75
C MET A 1 -44.26 17.49 22.91
N ALA A 2 -43.53 16.67 23.69
CA ALA A 2 -42.08 16.82 23.86
C ALA A 2 -41.22 15.86 22.99
N SER A 3 -41.80 14.77 22.48
CA SER A 3 -41.05 13.71 21.80
C SER A 3 -40.73 14.03 20.33
N SER A 4 -41.55 14.83 19.65
CA SER A 4 -41.35 15.19 18.25
C SER A 4 -40.28 16.26 18.03
N SER A 5 -39.87 16.97 19.09
CA SER A 5 -38.85 18.03 19.00
C SER A 5 -37.42 17.49 19.05
N LEU A 6 -37.18 16.31 19.61
CA LEU A 6 -35.85 15.69 19.65
C LEU A 6 -35.44 15.08 18.30
N TYR A 7 -36.38 14.51 17.54
CA TYR A 7 -36.07 13.96 16.22
C TYR A 7 -35.74 15.05 15.20
N LEU A 8 -36.34 16.23 15.34
CA LEU A 8 -36.09 17.36 14.45
C LEU A 8 -34.71 18.01 14.72
N THR A 9 -34.26 18.05 15.98
CA THR A 9 -32.93 18.56 16.32
C THR A 9 -31.81 17.58 15.94
N PHE A 10 -32.06 16.26 16.02
CA PHE A 10 -31.09 15.25 15.57
C PHE A 10 -30.94 15.22 14.03
N ALA A 11 -32.02 15.46 13.29
CA ALA A 11 -31.99 15.57 11.84
C ALA A 11 -31.23 16.82 11.35
N ILE A 12 -31.32 17.94 12.07
CA ILE A 12 -30.60 19.18 11.72
C ILE A 12 -29.09 19.04 12.01
N PHE A 13 -28.70 18.28 13.05
CA PHE A 13 -27.28 18.00 13.33
C PHE A 13 -26.62 17.06 12.31
N LEU A 14 -27.38 16.15 11.68
CA LEU A 14 -26.86 15.28 10.61
C LEU A 14 -26.67 16.01 9.27
N VAL A 15 -27.41 17.11 9.03
CA VAL A 15 -27.28 17.92 7.81
C VAL A 15 -26.21 19.03 7.97
N GLY A 16 -25.86 19.40 9.20
CA GLY A 16 -24.86 20.44 9.50
C GLY A 16 -23.40 19.98 9.45
N PHE A 17 -23.14 18.67 9.36
CA PHE A 17 -21.78 18.09 9.32
C PHE A 17 -21.48 17.34 8.03
N SER A 18 -22.16 17.65 6.92
CA SER A 18 -21.58 17.45 5.60
C SER A 18 -20.52 18.53 5.36
N SER A 19 -19.44 18.47 6.15
CA SER A 19 -18.15 18.97 5.69
C SER A 19 -17.92 18.28 4.36
N SER A 20 -18.03 19.04 3.27
CA SER A 20 -17.57 18.61 1.96
C SER A 20 -16.12 18.19 2.14
N ALA A 21 -15.91 16.89 2.31
CA ALA A 21 -14.60 16.29 2.24
C ALA A 21 -14.13 16.58 0.82
N GLN A 22 -13.39 17.67 0.71
CA GLN A 22 -12.79 18.14 -0.50
C GLN A 22 -11.85 17.04 -0.97
N ALA A 23 -12.33 16.19 -1.88
CA ALA A 23 -11.48 15.22 -2.53
C ALA A 23 -10.33 15.99 -3.20
N GLN A 24 -9.11 15.46 -3.13
CA GLN A 24 -7.84 16.08 -3.54
C GLN A 24 -7.82 16.68 -4.97
N TYR A 25 -8.90 16.55 -5.75
CA TYR A 25 -9.03 17.02 -7.13
C TYR A 25 -10.32 17.81 -7.42
N GLU A 26 -10.91 18.52 -6.46
CA GLU A 26 -12.15 19.30 -6.69
C GLU A 26 -12.08 20.34 -7.83
N LYS A 27 -10.88 20.74 -8.27
CA LYS A 27 -10.68 21.64 -9.42
C LYS A 27 -10.52 20.93 -10.77
N TYR A 28 -10.67 19.61 -10.82
CA TYR A 28 -10.51 18.83 -12.04
C TYR A 28 -11.71 19.01 -12.99
N SER A 29 -11.41 19.39 -14.24
CA SER A 29 -12.37 19.40 -15.35
C SER A 29 -11.65 18.93 -16.60
N PHE A 30 -12.10 17.80 -17.18
CA PHE A 30 -11.50 17.24 -18.40
C PHE A 30 -11.63 18.19 -19.62
N ARG A 31 -12.54 19.18 -19.56
CA ARG A 31 -12.69 20.22 -20.59
C ARG A 31 -11.65 21.34 -20.46
N SER A 32 -11.09 21.53 -19.28
CA SER A 32 -10.12 22.58 -18.97
C SER A 32 -8.90 22.02 -18.25
N PHE A 33 -8.37 20.90 -18.76
CA PHE A 33 -7.15 20.31 -18.24
C PHE A 33 -5.95 21.27 -18.45
N PRO A 34 -5.07 21.47 -17.45
CA PRO A 34 -3.95 22.40 -17.59
C PRO A 34 -3.02 22.01 -18.74
N ARG A 35 -2.73 22.94 -19.65
CA ARG A 35 -1.94 22.65 -20.86
C ARG A 35 -0.51 22.24 -20.57
N HIS A 36 0.10 22.78 -19.51
CA HIS A 36 1.47 22.46 -19.11
C HIS A 36 1.61 21.07 -18.49
N GLU A 37 0.50 20.49 -18.02
CA GLU A 37 0.44 19.13 -17.47
C GLU A 37 0.11 18.09 -18.54
N LEU A 38 -0.28 18.52 -19.75
CA LEU A 38 -0.74 17.61 -20.80
C LEU A 38 0.46 16.97 -21.51
N MET A 39 0.62 15.66 -21.31
CA MET A 39 1.65 14.85 -21.95
C MET A 39 1.15 13.40 -22.14
N PRO A 40 1.85 12.56 -22.92
CA PRO A 40 1.53 11.15 -23.01
C PRO A 40 1.57 10.46 -21.64
N LEU A 41 0.55 9.65 -21.34
CA LEU A 41 0.45 8.92 -20.08
C LEU A 41 1.67 8.02 -19.85
N ASP A 42 2.10 7.28 -20.88
CA ASP A 42 3.29 6.42 -20.81
C ASP A 42 4.55 7.20 -20.46
N SER A 43 4.70 8.42 -20.99
CA SER A 43 5.88 9.24 -20.71
C SER A 43 5.89 9.71 -19.26
N ALA A 44 4.73 10.15 -18.73
CA ALA A 44 4.61 10.57 -17.33
C ALA A 44 4.87 9.39 -16.38
N TYR A 45 4.25 8.24 -16.63
CA TYR A 45 4.40 7.05 -15.79
C TYR A 45 5.81 6.49 -15.83
N ARG A 46 6.41 6.35 -17.02
CA ARG A 46 7.81 5.88 -17.16
C ARG A 46 8.79 6.82 -16.44
N HIS A 47 8.61 8.13 -16.61
CA HIS A 47 9.46 9.09 -15.91
C HIS A 47 9.32 8.99 -14.39
N ALA A 48 8.10 8.76 -13.87
CA ALA A 48 7.87 8.54 -12.46
C ALA A 48 8.59 7.28 -11.96
N LEU A 49 8.57 6.18 -12.72
CA LEU A 49 9.31 4.96 -12.39
C LEU A 49 10.83 5.17 -12.44
N ASP A 50 11.35 5.95 -13.40
CA ASP A 50 12.77 6.31 -13.46
C ASP A 50 13.20 7.12 -12.21
N GLN A 51 12.36 8.07 -11.78
CA GLN A 51 12.62 8.83 -10.55
C GLN A 51 12.52 7.94 -9.31
N TYR A 52 11.58 6.99 -9.28
CA TYR A 52 11.44 6.02 -8.20
C TYR A 52 12.71 5.16 -8.07
N ASN A 53 13.20 4.63 -9.20
CA ASN A 53 14.41 3.81 -9.25
C ASN A 53 15.69 4.57 -8.87
N THR A 54 15.68 5.90 -9.05
CA THR A 54 16.78 6.79 -8.63
C THR A 54 16.53 7.45 -7.28
N GLU A 55 15.53 6.99 -6.53
CA GLU A 55 15.18 7.42 -5.18
C GLU A 55 14.86 8.92 -5.04
N LYS A 56 14.39 9.55 -6.12
CA LYS A 56 13.92 10.94 -6.12
C LYS A 56 12.45 10.98 -5.77
N TRP A 57 12.16 10.84 -4.47
CA TRP A 57 10.79 10.67 -3.96
C TRP A 57 9.85 11.85 -4.25
N PRO A 58 10.25 13.13 -4.07
CA PRO A 58 9.37 14.25 -4.40
C PRO A 58 8.96 14.28 -5.87
N GLU A 59 9.91 14.06 -6.78
CA GLU A 59 9.69 14.02 -8.22
C GLU A 59 8.87 12.78 -8.62
N THR A 60 9.09 11.65 -7.94
CA THR A 60 8.26 10.46 -8.10
C THR A 60 6.80 10.75 -7.75
N VAL A 61 6.54 11.38 -6.60
CA VAL A 61 5.18 11.77 -6.18
C VAL A 61 4.54 12.67 -7.24
N GLU A 62 5.26 13.70 -7.68
CA GLU A 62 4.76 14.67 -8.67
C GLU A 62 4.33 13.99 -9.97
N TYR A 63 5.21 13.19 -10.58
CA TYR A 63 4.91 12.53 -11.85
C TYR A 63 3.93 11.35 -11.71
N MET A 64 3.92 10.66 -10.58
CA MET A 64 2.96 9.59 -10.32
C MET A 64 1.54 10.17 -10.16
N GLU A 65 1.37 11.26 -9.40
CA GLU A 65 0.10 12.00 -9.34
C GLU A 65 -0.32 12.53 -10.72
N MET A 66 0.64 13.08 -11.48
CA MET A 66 0.40 13.56 -12.85
C MET A 66 -0.14 12.44 -13.74
N SER A 67 0.50 11.27 -13.69
CA SER A 67 0.09 10.09 -14.47
C SER A 67 -1.33 9.64 -14.11
N LEU A 68 -1.70 9.65 -12.82
CA LEU A 68 -3.07 9.38 -12.35
C LEU A 68 -4.08 10.41 -12.88
N ARG A 69 -3.73 11.70 -12.89
CA ARG A 69 -4.58 12.75 -13.46
C ARG A 69 -4.77 12.57 -14.97
N LEU A 70 -3.71 12.21 -15.70
CA LEU A 70 -3.76 11.95 -17.14
C LEU A 70 -4.58 10.70 -17.49
N TYR A 71 -4.45 9.63 -16.71
CA TYR A 71 -5.27 8.43 -16.87
C TYR A 71 -6.75 8.74 -16.65
N ARG A 72 -7.08 9.50 -15.59
CA ARG A 72 -8.45 9.98 -15.35
C ARG A 72 -8.97 10.84 -16.51
N LEU A 73 -8.15 11.76 -17.01
CA LEU A 73 -8.48 12.59 -18.19
C LEU A 73 -8.85 11.73 -19.40
N LEU A 74 -8.08 10.68 -19.67
CA LEU A 74 -8.36 9.73 -20.75
C LEU A 74 -9.70 9.02 -20.53
N ARG A 75 -9.90 8.40 -19.36
CA ARG A 75 -11.11 7.64 -19.03
C ARG A 75 -12.38 8.49 -19.08
N ASP A 76 -12.34 9.70 -18.54
CA ASP A 76 -13.48 10.62 -18.55
C ASP A 76 -13.80 11.13 -19.96
N SER A 77 -12.75 11.39 -20.77
CA SER A 77 -12.91 11.79 -22.18
C SER A 77 -13.53 10.67 -23.02
N GLU A 78 -13.15 9.42 -22.77
CA GLU A 78 -13.76 8.25 -23.41
C GLU A 78 -15.22 8.06 -23.01
N ALA A 79 -15.51 8.14 -21.71
CA ALA A 79 -16.87 8.04 -21.19
C ALA A 79 -17.77 9.13 -21.80
N PHE A 80 -17.29 10.38 -21.84
CA PHE A 80 -18.02 11.50 -22.43
C PHE A 80 -18.39 11.24 -23.90
N CYS A 81 -17.44 10.81 -24.73
CA CYS A 81 -17.74 10.51 -26.13
C CYS A 81 -18.65 9.30 -26.29
N ASN A 82 -18.46 8.24 -25.50
CA ASN A 82 -19.29 7.04 -25.56
C ASN A 82 -20.75 7.32 -25.19
N LEU A 83 -20.99 8.15 -24.17
CA LEU A 83 -22.32 8.56 -23.75
C LEU A 83 -23.02 9.40 -24.83
N ASN A 84 -22.34 10.44 -25.35
CA ASN A 84 -22.93 11.33 -26.36
C ASN A 84 -23.17 10.63 -27.71
N CYS A 85 -22.40 9.60 -28.04
CA CYS A 85 -22.56 8.85 -29.29
C CYS A 85 -23.43 7.59 -29.14
N SER A 86 -23.90 7.25 -27.93
CA SER A 86 -24.62 6.00 -27.65
C SER A 86 -25.96 5.88 -28.41
N SER A 87 -26.67 7.00 -28.55
CA SER A 87 -28.01 7.07 -29.15
C SER A 87 -28.00 7.42 -30.64
N VAL A 88 -26.84 7.69 -31.24
CA VAL A 88 -26.77 8.08 -32.65
C VAL A 88 -27.18 6.92 -33.54
N ARG A 89 -28.04 7.22 -34.51
CA ARG A 89 -28.56 6.30 -35.53
C ARG A 89 -28.27 6.81 -36.94
N LEU A 90 -28.35 5.91 -37.90
CA LEU A 90 -28.20 6.20 -39.31
C LEU A 90 -29.34 7.12 -39.78
N ASP A 91 -29.01 8.19 -40.52
CA ASP A 91 -29.99 9.23 -40.89
C ASP A 91 -31.13 8.72 -41.80
N ASN A 92 -30.95 7.57 -42.48
CA ASN A 92 -31.91 7.03 -43.47
C ASN A 92 -32.07 5.50 -43.36
N GLU A 93 -32.48 5.00 -42.20
CA GLU A 93 -32.64 3.55 -41.94
C GLU A 93 -33.57 2.85 -42.94
N LYS A 94 -34.56 3.57 -43.49
CA LYS A 94 -35.52 3.05 -44.49
C LYS A 94 -34.85 2.60 -45.79
N ARG A 95 -33.67 3.12 -46.13
CA ARG A 95 -32.91 2.69 -47.31
C ARG A 95 -32.48 1.21 -47.24
N PHE A 96 -32.30 0.71 -46.03
CA PHE A 96 -31.94 -0.68 -45.75
C PHE A 96 -33.09 -1.38 -45.01
N ALA A 97 -34.34 -1.03 -45.34
CA ALA A 97 -35.53 -1.61 -44.73
C ALA A 97 -35.53 -3.14 -44.88
N ASP A 98 -35.17 -3.62 -46.07
CA ASP A 98 -35.23 -5.03 -46.45
C ASP A 98 -33.98 -5.83 -46.03
N PHE A 99 -32.95 -5.18 -45.49
CA PHE A 99 -31.67 -5.80 -45.11
C PHE A 99 -31.30 -5.46 -43.65
N PRO A 100 -31.78 -6.23 -42.67
CA PRO A 100 -31.54 -5.98 -41.24
C PRO A 100 -30.05 -5.90 -40.87
N GLU A 101 -29.21 -6.74 -41.47
CA GLU A 101 -27.76 -6.79 -41.24
C GLU A 101 -27.07 -5.49 -41.67
N LEU A 102 -27.44 -4.97 -42.84
CA LEU A 102 -26.91 -3.70 -43.35
C LEU A 102 -27.35 -2.52 -42.49
N ARG A 103 -28.57 -2.56 -41.95
CA ARG A 103 -29.07 -1.54 -41.02
C ARG A 103 -28.28 -1.56 -39.71
N ALA A 104 -28.05 -2.75 -39.14
CA ALA A 104 -27.25 -2.93 -37.93
C ALA A 104 -25.80 -2.45 -38.13
N PHE A 105 -25.16 -2.90 -39.21
CA PHE A 105 -23.80 -2.47 -39.55
C PHE A 105 -23.71 -0.96 -39.83
N GLY A 106 -24.69 -0.37 -40.53
CA GLY A 106 -24.77 1.06 -40.76
C GLY A 106 -24.86 1.88 -39.46
N ASN A 107 -25.60 1.39 -38.47
CA ASN A 107 -25.67 1.99 -37.14
C ASN A 107 -24.33 1.89 -36.38
N VAL A 108 -23.60 0.77 -36.50
CA VAL A 108 -22.23 0.63 -35.96
C VAL A 108 -21.29 1.66 -36.59
N MET A 109 -21.30 1.78 -37.93
CA MET A 109 -20.45 2.74 -38.65
C MET A 109 -20.79 4.18 -38.30
N ARG A 110 -22.07 4.50 -38.12
CA ARG A 110 -22.51 5.83 -37.70
C ARG A 110 -22.03 6.18 -36.29
N ARG A 111 -22.12 5.25 -35.34
CA ARG A 111 -21.56 5.43 -33.99
C ARG A 111 -20.04 5.60 -34.03
N ALA A 112 -19.34 4.80 -34.84
CA ALA A 112 -17.89 4.95 -35.03
C ALA A 112 -17.50 6.32 -35.59
N GLN A 113 -18.25 6.84 -36.58
CA GLN A 113 -18.04 8.18 -37.13
C GLN A 113 -18.25 9.27 -36.07
N CYS A 114 -19.31 9.16 -35.25
CA CYS A 114 -19.56 10.06 -34.12
C CYS A 114 -18.38 10.04 -33.13
N LEU A 115 -17.94 8.86 -32.70
CA LEU A 115 -16.85 8.69 -31.75
C LEU A 115 -15.55 9.29 -32.30
N LYS A 116 -15.22 9.04 -33.57
CA LYS A 116 -14.03 9.60 -34.22
C LYS A 116 -14.03 11.12 -34.17
N ARG A 117 -15.16 11.76 -34.53
CA ARG A 117 -15.31 13.23 -34.48
C ARG A 117 -15.23 13.77 -33.06
N CYS A 118 -15.88 13.10 -32.10
CA CYS A 118 -15.85 13.52 -30.70
C CYS A 118 -14.42 13.45 -30.11
N LYS A 119 -13.73 12.31 -30.30
CA LYS A 119 -12.38 12.11 -29.78
C LYS A 119 -11.38 13.12 -30.37
N GLN A 120 -11.49 13.47 -31.66
CA GLN A 120 -10.65 14.50 -32.29
C GLN A 120 -10.74 15.89 -31.62
N GLY A 121 -11.86 16.20 -30.95
CA GLY A 121 -12.07 17.47 -30.28
C GLY A 121 -11.45 17.59 -28.89
N LEU A 122 -11.06 16.47 -28.27
CA LEU A 122 -10.65 16.45 -26.86
C LEU A 122 -9.12 16.37 -26.69
N PRO A 123 -8.56 17.07 -25.67
CA PRO A 123 -7.11 17.14 -25.46
C PRO A 123 -6.48 15.77 -25.16
N ALA A 124 -7.21 14.87 -24.49
CA ALA A 124 -6.73 13.53 -24.14
C ALA A 124 -6.28 12.71 -25.37
N PHE A 125 -6.99 12.83 -26.49
CA PHE A 125 -6.71 12.08 -27.72
C PHE A 125 -5.80 12.81 -28.71
N ARG A 126 -5.26 13.98 -28.32
CA ARG A 126 -4.16 14.63 -29.06
C ARG A 126 -2.80 14.03 -28.69
N GLN A 127 -2.74 13.32 -27.57
CA GLN A 127 -1.56 12.60 -27.10
C GLN A 127 -1.51 11.19 -27.71
N THR A 128 -0.33 10.56 -27.67
CA THR A 128 -0.19 9.15 -28.01
C THR A 128 -0.98 8.30 -27.03
N LEU A 129 -1.72 7.31 -27.55
CA LEU A 129 -2.44 6.36 -26.71
C LEU A 129 -1.45 5.56 -25.85
N PRO A 130 -1.81 5.27 -24.58
CA PRO A 130 -0.96 4.48 -23.70
C PRO A 130 -0.82 3.04 -24.19
N SER A 131 0.30 2.42 -23.80
CA SER A 131 0.55 1.00 -24.05
C SER A 131 -0.44 0.09 -23.30
N ARG A 132 -0.58 -1.15 -23.76
CA ARG A 132 -1.44 -2.15 -23.09
C ARG A 132 -0.94 -2.44 -21.66
N GLU A 133 0.37 -2.52 -21.48
CA GLU A 133 1.02 -2.73 -20.18
C GLU A 133 0.68 -1.59 -19.21
N THR A 134 0.85 -0.33 -19.64
CA THR A 134 0.47 0.83 -18.82
C THR A 134 -1.01 0.80 -18.44
N LEU A 135 -1.90 0.47 -19.38
CA LEU A 135 -3.33 0.39 -19.06
C LEU A 135 -3.62 -0.70 -18.02
N GLU A 136 -2.98 -1.86 -18.13
CA GLU A 136 -3.11 -2.96 -17.15
C GLU A 136 -2.64 -2.54 -15.76
N ASP A 137 -1.51 -1.85 -15.66
CA ASP A 137 -0.98 -1.33 -14.39
C ASP A 137 -1.97 -0.37 -13.72
N PHE A 138 -2.55 0.57 -14.49
CA PHE A 138 -3.51 1.53 -13.97
C PHE A 138 -4.85 0.89 -13.60
N GLU A 139 -5.30 -0.12 -14.34
CA GLU A 139 -6.47 -0.93 -13.99
C GLU A 139 -6.26 -1.72 -12.70
N LYS A 140 -5.05 -2.27 -12.51
CA LYS A 140 -4.62 -2.94 -11.27
C LYS A 140 -4.29 -1.98 -10.13
N ARG A 141 -4.25 -0.67 -10.41
CA ARG A 141 -3.92 0.39 -9.45
C ARG A 141 -2.46 0.35 -8.95
N GLU A 142 -1.55 -0.21 -9.74
CA GLU A 142 -0.11 -0.24 -9.43
C GLU A 142 0.50 1.14 -9.11
N PRO A 143 0.15 2.25 -9.81
CA PRO A 143 0.69 3.58 -9.48
C PRO A 143 0.49 4.01 -8.02
N TYR A 144 -0.60 3.56 -7.36
CA TYR A 144 -0.86 3.89 -5.96
C TYR A 144 0.14 3.22 -5.02
N LYS A 145 0.66 2.04 -5.36
CA LYS A 145 1.71 1.34 -4.59
C LYS A 145 2.99 2.19 -4.55
N TYR A 146 3.47 2.62 -5.72
CA TYR A 146 4.66 3.47 -5.83
C TYR A 146 4.46 4.83 -5.15
N LEU A 147 3.26 5.41 -5.28
CA LEU A 147 2.94 6.70 -4.67
C LEU A 147 2.95 6.64 -3.14
N GLN A 148 2.32 5.61 -2.54
CA GLN A 148 2.32 5.41 -1.09
C GLN A 148 3.74 5.26 -0.56
N PHE A 149 4.57 4.49 -1.27
CA PHE A 149 5.97 4.31 -0.93
C PHE A 149 6.76 5.62 -0.96
N ALA A 150 6.60 6.42 -2.02
CA ALA A 150 7.27 7.69 -2.16
C ALA A 150 6.85 8.72 -1.09
N TYR A 151 5.59 8.70 -0.65
CA TYR A 151 5.12 9.59 0.42
C TYR A 151 5.79 9.31 1.77
N PHE A 152 5.78 8.06 2.25
CA PHE A 152 6.37 7.79 3.57
C PHE A 152 7.88 8.02 3.58
N LYS A 153 8.60 7.69 2.49
CA LYS A 153 10.03 7.99 2.36
C LYS A 153 10.30 9.50 2.36
N THR A 154 9.46 10.29 1.68
CA THR A 154 9.54 11.76 1.71
C THR A 154 9.32 12.30 3.13
N LEU A 155 8.31 11.79 3.84
CA LEU A 155 8.00 12.17 5.22
C LEU A 155 9.17 11.84 6.16
N PHE A 156 9.72 10.62 6.06
CA PHE A 156 10.87 10.21 6.86
C PHE A 156 12.07 11.13 6.65
N ILE A 157 12.45 11.41 5.40
CA ILE A 157 13.58 12.30 5.09
C ILE A 157 13.32 13.72 5.60
N ARG A 158 12.09 14.24 5.46
CA ARG A 158 11.71 15.55 5.98
C ARG A 158 11.79 15.59 7.51
N ALA A 159 11.34 14.54 8.18
CA ALA A 159 11.39 14.39 9.63
C ALA A 159 12.83 14.38 10.17
N VAL A 160 13.74 13.63 9.51
CA VAL A 160 15.16 13.57 9.87
C VAL A 160 15.85 14.92 9.64
N ARG A 161 15.55 15.60 8.52
CA ARG A 161 16.07 16.96 8.26
C ARG A 161 15.59 17.96 9.32
N ALA A 162 14.30 17.92 9.67
CA ALA A 162 13.73 18.77 10.71
C ALA A 162 14.35 18.49 12.09
N PHE A 163 14.60 17.21 12.41
CA PHE A 163 15.29 16.80 13.63
C PHE A 163 16.70 17.41 13.73
N ASN A 164 17.50 17.25 12.68
CA ASN A 164 18.86 17.80 12.61
C ASN A 164 18.86 19.34 12.64
N GLY A 165 17.78 19.97 12.19
CA GLY A 165 17.54 21.41 12.28
C GLY A 165 16.97 21.89 13.62
N ASN A 166 16.87 21.04 14.65
CA ASN A 166 16.24 21.31 15.95
C ASN A 166 14.75 21.69 15.89
N ASN A 167 14.08 21.48 14.77
CA ASN A 167 12.63 21.66 14.66
C ASN A 167 11.92 20.35 15.04
N TYR A 168 11.93 20.07 16.35
CA TYR A 168 11.37 18.84 16.91
C TYR A 168 9.86 18.70 16.66
N ARG A 169 9.10 19.81 16.62
CA ARG A 169 7.65 19.77 16.37
C ARG A 169 7.32 19.26 14.97
N THR A 170 8.01 19.77 13.95
CA THR A 170 7.84 19.26 12.58
C THR A 170 8.37 17.84 12.45
N SER A 171 9.50 17.53 13.10
CA SER A 171 10.05 16.17 13.11
C SER A 171 9.06 15.15 13.66
N VAL A 172 8.43 15.42 14.82
CA VAL A 172 7.38 14.56 15.39
C VAL A 172 6.21 14.40 14.42
N SER A 173 5.66 15.52 13.92
CA SER A 173 4.50 15.46 13.02
C SER A 173 4.78 14.64 11.77
N ASP A 174 5.96 14.76 11.17
CA ASP A 174 6.31 14.05 9.95
C ASP A 174 6.67 12.58 10.22
N MET A 175 7.37 12.30 11.33
CA MET A 175 7.78 10.95 11.69
C MET A 175 6.59 10.08 12.11
N GLU A 176 5.61 10.62 12.86
CA GLU A 176 4.37 9.91 13.19
C GLU A 176 3.58 9.52 11.93
N LEU A 177 3.50 10.44 10.95
CA LEU A 177 2.87 10.16 9.65
C LEU A 177 3.67 9.11 8.86
N ALA A 178 5.00 9.22 8.84
CA ALA A 178 5.88 8.27 8.15
C ALA A 178 5.74 6.86 8.73
N LEU A 179 5.69 6.73 10.05
CA LEU A 179 5.54 5.46 10.76
C LEU A 179 4.19 4.79 10.47
N ARG A 180 3.11 5.56 10.53
CA ARG A 180 1.76 5.07 10.17
C ARG A 180 1.72 4.58 8.72
N ASP A 181 2.24 5.39 7.79
CA ASP A 181 2.20 5.07 6.37
C ASP A 181 3.13 3.90 6.05
N PHE A 182 4.28 3.78 6.73
CA PHE A 182 5.15 2.60 6.65
C PHE A 182 4.42 1.32 7.03
N PHE A 183 3.75 1.27 8.19
CA PHE A 183 3.02 0.07 8.62
C PHE A 183 1.91 -0.30 7.64
N LYS A 184 1.24 0.69 7.05
CA LYS A 184 0.23 0.44 6.02
C LYS A 184 0.86 -0.18 4.76
N VAL A 185 1.96 0.39 4.27
CA VAL A 185 2.65 -0.14 3.08
C VAL A 185 3.25 -1.52 3.35
N TYR A 186 3.72 -1.78 4.58
CA TYR A 186 4.15 -3.09 5.01
C TYR A 186 3.00 -4.12 4.98
N ASP A 187 1.83 -3.77 5.53
CA ASP A 187 0.62 -4.62 5.50
C ASP A 187 0.15 -4.91 4.05
N GLU A 188 0.31 -3.94 3.15
CA GLU A 188 0.04 -4.14 1.71
C GLU A 188 1.09 -5.05 1.05
N CYS A 189 2.37 -4.94 1.41
CA CYS A 189 3.46 -5.78 0.89
C CYS A 189 3.25 -7.26 1.24
N ILE A 190 2.97 -7.56 2.51
CA ILE A 190 2.71 -8.94 2.96
C ILE A 190 1.47 -9.53 2.29
N ALA A 191 0.43 -8.73 2.04
CA ALA A 191 -0.78 -9.21 1.37
C ALA A 191 -0.50 -9.51 -0.11
N ALA A 192 0.32 -8.68 -0.75
CA ALA A 192 0.74 -8.89 -2.14
C ALA A 192 1.60 -10.15 -2.32
N SER A 193 2.31 -10.60 -1.28
CA SER A 193 3.10 -11.83 -1.33
C SER A 193 2.24 -13.09 -1.56
N GLU A 194 0.96 -13.07 -1.15
CA GLU A 194 0.00 -14.16 -1.32
C GLU A 194 -0.73 -14.13 -2.68
N GLY A 195 -0.30 -13.24 -3.59
CA GLY A 195 -0.87 -13.09 -4.92
C GLY A 195 -0.69 -14.31 -5.84
N SER A 196 -1.38 -14.28 -6.98
CA SER A 196 -1.30 -15.34 -7.99
C SER A 196 0.13 -15.54 -8.50
N ARG A 197 0.56 -16.81 -8.61
CA ARG A 197 1.87 -17.19 -9.17
C ARG A 197 1.74 -17.93 -10.49
N GLU A 198 2.79 -17.84 -11.29
CA GLU A 198 2.99 -18.70 -12.45
C GLU A 198 3.56 -20.05 -11.99
N ILE A 199 2.84 -21.14 -12.26
CA ILE A 199 3.28 -22.50 -11.92
C ILE A 199 4.27 -22.95 -13.01
N LYS A 200 5.57 -22.92 -12.71
CA LYS A 200 6.63 -23.29 -13.65
C LYS A 200 6.99 -24.78 -13.61
N ASP A 201 6.87 -25.39 -12.44
CA ASP A 201 7.24 -26.79 -12.19
C ASP A 201 6.05 -27.62 -11.73
N PHE A 202 5.99 -28.87 -12.20
CA PHE A 202 5.03 -29.87 -11.75
C PHE A 202 5.71 -30.79 -10.73
N LYS A 203 5.57 -30.46 -9.44
CA LYS A 203 5.96 -31.33 -8.32
C LYS A 203 4.73 -32.05 -7.76
N ASP A 204 4.94 -33.06 -6.92
CA ASP A 204 3.86 -33.68 -6.15
C ASP A 204 3.12 -32.66 -5.27
N PHE A 205 1.88 -32.96 -4.92
CA PHE A 205 0.96 -32.01 -4.28
C PHE A 205 1.55 -31.35 -3.02
N TYR A 206 2.05 -32.14 -2.06
CA TYR A 206 2.58 -31.60 -0.80
C TYR A 206 3.91 -30.83 -0.99
N ALA A 207 4.79 -31.30 -1.87
CA ALA A 207 6.03 -30.58 -2.17
C ALA A 207 5.74 -29.23 -2.82
N SER A 208 4.80 -29.19 -3.77
CA SER A 208 4.35 -27.95 -4.41
C SER A 208 3.78 -26.95 -3.41
N ILE A 209 3.01 -27.43 -2.42
CA ILE A 209 2.45 -26.57 -1.36
C ILE A 209 3.56 -26.05 -0.45
N ALA A 210 4.46 -26.92 0.00
CA ALA A 210 5.52 -26.55 0.94
C ALA A 210 6.51 -25.54 0.32
N ASP A 211 6.93 -25.76 -0.92
CA ASP A 211 7.78 -24.83 -1.66
C ASP A 211 7.09 -23.48 -1.83
N HIS A 212 5.81 -23.50 -2.25
CA HIS A 212 5.06 -22.27 -2.44
C HIS A 212 4.88 -21.50 -1.12
N TYR A 213 4.56 -22.20 -0.04
CA TYR A 213 4.42 -21.57 1.27
C TYR A 213 5.74 -20.96 1.75
N THR A 214 6.87 -21.66 1.51
CA THR A 214 8.21 -21.16 1.83
C THR A 214 8.55 -19.92 1.00
N GLU A 215 8.29 -19.92 -0.31
CA GLU A 215 8.49 -18.76 -1.20
C GLU A 215 7.65 -17.55 -0.78
N VAL A 216 6.40 -17.78 -0.34
CA VAL A 216 5.55 -16.71 0.22
C VAL A 216 6.15 -16.15 1.51
N LEU A 217 6.61 -17.02 2.43
CA LEU A 217 7.26 -16.60 3.67
C LEU A 217 8.55 -15.81 3.41
N GLU A 218 9.38 -16.24 2.46
CA GLU A 218 10.58 -15.49 2.05
C GLU A 218 10.24 -14.08 1.61
N ARG A 219 9.23 -13.92 0.74
CA ARG A 219 8.77 -12.61 0.29
C ARG A 219 8.22 -11.76 1.43
N LYS A 220 7.46 -12.35 2.37
CA LYS A 220 6.96 -11.63 3.56
C LYS A 220 8.08 -11.11 4.44
N VAL A 221 9.08 -11.94 4.73
CA VAL A 221 10.25 -11.55 5.55
C VAL A 221 11.09 -10.48 4.84
N HIS A 222 11.13 -10.48 3.51
CA HIS A 222 11.88 -9.47 2.75
C HIS A 222 11.19 -8.09 2.66
N CYS A 223 9.89 -7.99 2.95
CA CYS A 223 9.14 -6.74 2.84
C CYS A 223 9.77 -5.57 3.61
N GLU A 224 10.28 -5.76 4.83
CA GLU A 224 10.92 -4.66 5.57
C GLU A 224 12.17 -4.13 4.83
N ASN A 225 12.99 -5.03 4.29
CA ASN A 225 14.21 -4.67 3.56
C ASN A 225 13.86 -3.90 2.28
N ASP A 226 12.87 -4.37 1.53
CA ASP A 226 12.40 -3.71 0.30
C ASP A 226 11.82 -2.31 0.57
N LEU A 227 11.19 -2.13 1.73
CA LEU A 227 10.58 -0.87 2.16
C LEU A 227 11.58 0.11 2.79
N THR A 228 12.70 -0.38 3.31
CA THR A 228 13.68 0.46 3.98
C THR A 228 14.29 1.50 3.02
N PRO A 229 14.35 2.80 3.39
CA PRO A 229 14.99 3.82 2.59
C PRO A 229 16.51 3.69 2.64
N ILE A 230 17.14 3.96 1.50
CA ILE A 230 18.56 4.27 1.42
C ILE A 230 18.70 5.78 1.62
N VAL A 231 19.53 6.18 2.58
CA VAL A 231 19.79 7.60 2.87
C VAL A 231 21.27 7.87 2.70
N GLY A 232 21.62 8.69 1.71
CA GLY A 232 23.02 9.03 1.42
C GLY A 232 23.87 7.84 0.97
N GLY A 233 23.25 6.81 0.38
CA GLY A 233 23.93 5.61 -0.10
C GLY A 233 24.02 4.46 0.91
N PHE A 234 23.49 4.63 2.12
CA PHE A 234 23.46 3.60 3.15
C PHE A 234 22.02 3.20 3.49
N VAL A 235 21.78 1.90 3.64
CA VAL A 235 20.51 1.36 4.14
C VAL A 235 20.38 1.73 5.62
N VAL A 236 19.21 2.19 6.03
CA VAL A 236 18.96 2.46 7.46
C VAL A 236 18.75 1.13 8.19
N GLU A 237 19.74 0.69 8.94
CA GLU A 237 19.61 -0.50 9.79
C GLU A 237 18.54 -0.30 10.86
N LYS A 238 17.81 -1.39 11.18
CA LYS A 238 16.73 -1.40 12.18
C LYS A 238 15.75 -0.24 11.97
N PHE A 239 15.17 -0.16 10.77
CA PHE A 239 14.46 1.02 10.29
C PHE A 239 13.32 1.48 11.21
N VAL A 240 12.48 0.54 11.66
CA VAL A 240 11.38 0.84 12.58
C VAL A 240 11.89 1.31 13.94
N ALA A 241 12.95 0.69 14.46
CA ALA A 241 13.62 1.13 15.68
C ALA A 241 14.12 2.58 15.52
N THR A 242 14.77 2.89 14.40
CA THR A 242 15.28 4.22 14.10
C THR A 242 14.17 5.29 14.13
N MET A 243 12.98 5.01 13.60
CA MET A 243 11.84 5.92 13.72
C MET A 243 11.44 6.18 15.19
N TYR A 244 11.36 5.14 16.01
CA TYR A 244 11.04 5.28 17.43
C TYR A 244 12.12 6.03 18.20
N HIS A 245 13.40 5.88 17.86
CA HIS A 245 14.50 6.66 18.44
C HIS A 245 14.34 8.16 18.14
N TYR A 246 14.06 8.53 16.88
CA TYR A 246 13.80 9.92 16.52
C TYR A 246 12.58 10.50 17.25
N LEU A 247 11.47 9.75 17.32
CA LEU A 247 10.26 10.17 18.02
C LEU A 247 10.54 10.36 19.52
N GLN A 248 11.15 9.38 20.18
CA GLN A 248 11.50 9.41 21.59
C GLN A 248 12.30 10.67 21.95
N PHE A 249 13.36 10.96 21.19
CA PHE A 249 14.19 12.13 21.46
C PHE A 249 13.45 13.44 21.17
N ALA A 250 12.70 13.51 20.06
CA ALA A 250 11.97 14.71 19.70
C ALA A 250 10.85 15.03 20.71
N TYR A 251 10.11 14.03 21.17
CA TYR A 251 9.12 14.19 22.25
C TYR A 251 9.76 14.62 23.57
N TYR A 252 10.91 14.04 23.94
CA TYR A 252 11.65 14.47 25.11
C TYR A 252 12.05 15.96 25.04
N LYS A 253 12.54 16.42 23.88
CA LYS A 253 12.88 17.85 23.65
C LYS A 253 11.67 18.78 23.70
N LEU A 254 10.47 18.27 23.41
CA LEU A 254 9.21 19.00 23.55
C LEU A 254 8.58 18.87 24.94
N ASN A 255 9.25 18.18 25.89
CA ASN A 255 8.75 17.87 27.23
C ASN A 255 7.42 17.06 27.22
N ASP A 256 7.19 16.29 26.16
CA ASP A 256 6.04 15.39 26.02
C ASP A 256 6.44 13.96 26.39
N LEU A 257 6.62 13.73 27.68
CA LEU A 257 7.13 12.46 28.20
C LEU A 257 6.13 11.32 28.07
N LYS A 258 4.84 11.64 28.04
CA LYS A 258 3.74 10.69 27.84
C LYS A 258 3.83 9.99 26.49
N ASN A 259 4.32 10.68 25.46
CA ASN A 259 4.59 10.06 24.16
C ASN A 259 6.04 9.56 24.02
N ALA A 260 7.01 10.18 24.72
CA ALA A 260 8.40 9.76 24.64
C ALA A 260 8.64 8.35 25.22
N VAL A 261 8.08 8.05 26.39
CA VAL A 261 8.35 6.78 27.10
C VAL A 261 7.79 5.56 26.36
N PRO A 262 6.55 5.57 25.80
CA PRO A 262 6.08 4.49 24.95
C PRO A 262 6.96 4.27 23.71
N CYS A 263 7.56 5.33 23.14
CA CYS A 263 8.53 5.19 22.03
C CYS A 263 9.80 4.46 22.46
N VAL A 264 10.32 4.75 23.66
CA VAL A 264 11.46 4.01 24.25
C VAL A 264 11.10 2.53 24.38
N ALA A 265 9.94 2.22 24.99
CA ALA A 265 9.50 0.85 25.17
C ALA A 265 9.30 0.12 23.83
N SER A 266 8.78 0.83 22.82
CA SER A 266 8.63 0.30 21.46
C SER A 266 9.99 0.04 20.79
N TYR A 267 10.97 0.92 20.97
CA TYR A 267 12.33 0.72 20.45
C TYR A 267 12.98 -0.54 21.02
N MET A 268 12.83 -0.77 22.33
CA MET A 268 13.41 -1.93 23.02
C MET A 268 12.90 -3.28 22.51
N LEU A 269 11.76 -3.32 21.79
CA LEU A 269 11.30 -4.53 21.11
C LEU A 269 12.21 -4.91 19.92
N PHE A 270 12.71 -3.90 19.21
CA PHE A 270 13.47 -4.09 17.97
C PHE A 270 14.98 -4.11 18.20
N ASP A 271 15.45 -3.43 19.23
CA ASP A 271 16.87 -3.39 19.59
C ASP A 271 17.06 -3.44 21.11
N SER A 272 16.97 -4.64 21.66
CA SER A 272 17.13 -4.87 23.09
C SER A 272 18.57 -4.71 23.57
N ASP A 273 19.55 -4.72 22.67
CA ASP A 273 20.98 -4.71 23.01
C ASP A 273 21.57 -3.30 23.08
N ASP A 274 20.81 -2.27 22.67
CA ASP A 274 21.23 -0.88 22.71
C ASP A 274 21.35 -0.35 24.15
N GLU A 275 22.58 -0.22 24.63
CA GLU A 275 22.91 0.30 25.96
C GLU A 275 22.45 1.75 26.18
N VAL A 276 22.41 2.59 25.14
CA VAL A 276 21.95 3.98 25.28
C VAL A 276 20.45 3.98 25.56
N MET A 277 19.68 3.17 24.84
CA MET A 277 18.24 3.09 25.07
C MET A 277 17.90 2.42 26.41
N LYS A 278 18.64 1.39 26.83
CA LYS A 278 18.49 0.81 28.19
C LYS A 278 18.66 1.87 29.28
N ASN A 279 19.69 2.70 29.17
CA ASN A 279 19.93 3.78 30.12
C ASN A 279 18.78 4.81 30.11
N ASN A 280 18.20 5.10 28.95
CA ASN A 280 17.03 5.98 28.85
C ASN A 280 15.80 5.39 29.56
N VAL A 281 15.53 4.08 29.41
CA VAL A 281 14.46 3.39 30.16
C VAL A 281 14.65 3.57 31.66
N VAL A 282 15.85 3.27 32.16
CA VAL A 282 16.20 3.37 33.59
C VAL A 282 16.03 4.80 34.09
N TYR A 283 16.44 5.80 33.30
CA TYR A 283 16.27 7.21 33.62
C TYR A 283 14.78 7.57 33.82
N TYR A 284 13.90 7.18 32.89
CA TYR A 284 12.47 7.47 33.01
C TYR A 284 11.82 6.73 34.17
N GLN A 285 12.22 5.47 34.41
CA GLN A 285 11.73 4.68 35.55
C GLN A 285 12.13 5.32 36.88
N TYR A 286 13.38 5.74 37.02
CA TYR A 286 13.89 6.35 38.25
C TYR A 286 13.20 7.69 38.56
N HIS A 287 12.91 8.50 37.54
CA HIS A 287 12.25 9.79 37.70
C HIS A 287 10.73 9.77 37.52
N ARG A 288 10.12 8.59 37.47
CA ARG A 288 8.70 8.37 37.15
C ARG A 288 7.75 9.30 37.90
N GLU A 289 7.84 9.37 39.23
CA GLU A 289 6.94 10.19 40.06
C GLU A 289 7.10 11.68 39.77
N LYS A 290 8.35 12.14 39.65
CA LYS A 290 8.68 13.54 39.36
C LYS A 290 8.19 13.97 37.97
N LEU A 291 8.20 13.04 37.02
CA LEU A 291 7.81 13.26 35.63
C LEU A 291 6.33 12.98 35.36
N GLY A 292 5.55 12.58 36.37
CA GLY A 292 4.11 12.29 36.24
C GLY A 292 3.80 11.06 35.38
N LEU A 293 4.71 10.08 35.37
CA LEU A 293 4.60 8.85 34.58
C LEU A 293 3.94 7.72 35.38
N THR A 294 3.24 6.84 34.67
CA THR A 294 2.51 5.68 35.16
C THR A 294 3.05 4.39 34.54
N ASP A 295 2.71 3.22 35.08
CA ASP A 295 3.16 1.93 34.55
C ASP A 295 2.68 1.70 33.10
N GLU A 296 1.52 2.27 32.76
CA GLU A 296 0.95 2.22 31.42
C GLU A 296 1.82 2.95 30.39
N ASP A 297 2.52 4.01 30.79
CA ASP A 297 3.40 4.78 29.89
C ASP A 297 4.66 4.00 29.48
N PHE A 298 5.02 2.94 30.21
CA PHE A 298 6.16 2.07 29.90
C PHE A 298 5.79 0.89 29.01
N GLN A 299 4.53 0.82 28.55
CA GLN A 299 4.13 -0.17 27.58
C GLN A 299 4.53 0.27 26.16
N PRO A 300 5.03 -0.65 25.33
CA PRO A 300 5.25 -0.36 23.91
C PRO A 300 3.91 -0.04 23.23
N ARG A 301 3.97 0.75 22.16
CA ARG A 301 2.77 1.11 21.40
C ARG A 301 2.16 -0.12 20.74
N ALA A 302 0.84 -0.15 20.63
CA ALA A 302 0.11 -1.31 20.13
C ALA A 302 0.52 -1.68 18.69
N GLU A 303 0.75 -0.68 17.83
CA GLU A 303 1.23 -0.89 16.47
C GLU A 303 2.64 -1.50 16.41
N ALA A 304 3.53 -1.13 17.34
CA ALA A 304 4.88 -1.69 17.45
C ALA A 304 4.84 -3.17 17.85
N VAL A 305 4.01 -3.50 18.85
CA VAL A 305 3.82 -4.88 19.33
C VAL A 305 3.24 -5.76 18.23
N ARG A 306 2.22 -5.27 17.51
CA ARG A 306 1.62 -5.99 16.39
C ARG A 306 2.68 -6.30 15.33
N TYR A 307 3.44 -5.28 14.94
CA TYR A 307 4.50 -5.41 13.94
C TYR A 307 5.57 -6.41 14.38
N TYR A 308 6.10 -6.28 15.61
CA TYR A 308 7.12 -7.17 16.18
C TYR A 308 6.67 -8.63 16.23
N ASN A 309 5.46 -8.90 16.74
CA ASN A 309 4.93 -10.26 16.81
C ASN A 309 4.78 -10.88 15.41
N GLN A 310 4.35 -10.06 14.43
CA GLN A 310 4.15 -10.51 13.07
C GLN A 310 5.46 -10.81 12.34
N THR A 311 6.46 -9.93 12.43
CA THR A 311 7.77 -10.15 11.81
C THR A 311 8.49 -11.34 12.45
N THR A 312 8.43 -11.45 13.79
CA THR A 312 9.04 -12.57 14.53
C THR A 312 8.41 -13.90 14.13
N LEU A 313 7.06 -13.97 14.06
CA LEU A 313 6.36 -15.18 13.64
C LEU A 313 6.71 -15.57 12.20
N GLN A 314 6.71 -14.61 11.27
CA GLN A 314 7.04 -14.88 9.86
C GLN A 314 8.47 -15.41 9.71
N LEU A 315 9.44 -14.84 10.45
CA LEU A 315 10.81 -15.30 10.44
C LEU A 315 10.94 -16.72 11.02
N GLN A 316 10.32 -16.99 12.17
CA GLN A 316 10.34 -18.34 12.77
C GLN A 316 9.69 -19.39 11.87
N LEU A 317 8.58 -19.06 11.20
CA LEU A 317 7.94 -19.94 10.23
C LEU A 317 8.84 -20.22 9.03
N LEU A 318 9.56 -19.20 8.54
CA LEU A 318 10.49 -19.35 7.43
C LEU A 318 11.68 -20.24 7.80
N GLU A 319 12.30 -20.00 8.96
CA GLU A 319 13.41 -20.80 9.48
C GLU A 319 13.00 -22.25 9.68
N PHE A 320 11.81 -22.48 10.27
CA PHE A 320 11.24 -23.82 10.42
C PHE A 320 11.05 -24.52 9.07
N SER A 321 10.47 -23.82 8.08
CA SER A 321 10.22 -24.36 6.75
C SER A 321 11.53 -24.75 6.05
N LYS A 322 12.54 -23.87 6.09
CA LYS A 322 13.86 -24.13 5.51
C LYS A 322 14.57 -25.31 6.17
N ALA A 323 14.55 -25.38 7.50
CA ALA A 323 15.19 -26.46 8.23
C ALA A 323 14.58 -27.84 7.93
N LYS A 324 13.30 -27.91 7.57
CA LYS A 324 12.61 -29.17 7.24
C LYS A 324 12.72 -29.56 5.78
N LEU A 325 12.69 -28.60 4.85
CA LEU A 325 12.81 -28.90 3.43
C LEU A 325 14.25 -29.19 3.00
N GLN A 326 15.25 -28.53 3.60
CA GLN A 326 16.66 -28.77 3.26
C GLN A 326 17.19 -30.12 3.77
N GLN A 327 16.57 -30.71 4.80
CA GLN A 327 16.95 -32.03 5.32
C GLN A 327 16.68 -33.17 4.31
N ASP A 328 15.79 -32.96 3.33
CA ASP A 328 15.45 -33.98 2.33
C ASP A 328 16.38 -33.93 1.09
N ASP A 329 17.06 -32.81 0.84
CA ASP A 329 17.98 -32.65 -0.30
C ASP A 329 19.40 -33.19 -0.01
N GLU A 330 19.80 -33.29 1.27
CA GLU A 330 21.10 -33.87 1.67
C GLU A 330 21.05 -35.37 2.06
N VAL A 331 19.85 -35.97 2.17
CA VAL A 331 19.73 -37.41 2.42
C VAL A 331 19.62 -38.16 1.10
N GLY A 332 20.78 -38.41 0.51
CA GLY A 332 20.94 -39.55 -0.39
C GLY A 332 20.45 -40.82 0.32
N ARG A 333 19.47 -41.51 -0.27
CA ARG A 333 19.05 -42.90 0.01
C ARG A 333 19.29 -43.37 1.45
N THR A 334 18.33 -43.13 2.33
CA THR A 334 18.16 -44.06 3.46
C THR A 334 16.67 -44.30 3.68
N GLU A 335 16.27 -45.52 3.33
CA GLU A 335 15.10 -46.29 3.77
C GLU A 335 13.90 -45.51 4.32
N CYS A 336 12.83 -45.48 3.53
CA CYS A 336 11.48 -45.28 4.04
C CYS A 336 11.16 -46.40 5.06
N LEU A 337 11.34 -46.12 6.35
CA LEU A 337 10.72 -46.91 7.41
C LEU A 337 9.23 -46.57 7.45
N PHE A 338 8.44 -47.29 6.65
CA PHE A 338 7.04 -47.53 6.98
C PHE A 338 7.01 -48.42 8.23
N GLN A 339 6.97 -47.82 9.42
CA GLN A 339 6.54 -48.53 10.61
C GLN A 339 5.00 -48.61 10.54
N GLY A 340 4.51 -49.63 9.84
CA GLY A 340 3.13 -50.07 10.00
C GLY A 340 3.01 -50.78 11.34
N ASP A 341 2.29 -50.19 12.28
CA ASP A 341 1.72 -50.89 13.43
C ASP A 341 0.25 -50.44 13.58
N VAL A 342 -0.58 -51.22 12.89
CA VAL A 342 -1.98 -51.61 13.15
C VAL A 342 -2.70 -50.92 14.32
N LEU A 343 -3.71 -50.09 13.98
CA LEU A 343 -4.88 -49.83 14.83
C LEU A 343 -5.86 -51.01 14.63
N GLU A 344 -5.85 -51.98 15.54
CA GLU A 344 -6.91 -53.00 15.63
C GLU A 344 -7.80 -52.72 16.85
N TYR A 345 -9.05 -52.43 16.49
CA TYR A 345 -10.33 -52.42 17.18
C TYR A 345 -10.41 -52.99 18.61
N LEU A 346 -10.96 -52.15 19.49
CA LEU A 346 -11.67 -52.55 20.71
C LEU A 346 -12.96 -53.26 20.31
N ASP A 347 -13.00 -54.59 20.45
CA ASP A 347 -14.26 -55.32 20.52
C ASP A 347 -14.74 -55.34 21.98
N ALA A 348 -15.99 -54.92 22.15
CA ALA A 348 -16.71 -54.86 23.39
C ALA A 348 -17.07 -56.27 23.89
N GLU A 349 -16.88 -56.49 25.19
CA GLU A 349 -17.47 -57.61 25.92
C GLU A 349 -18.99 -57.39 26.07
N GLU A 350 -19.79 -58.22 25.39
CA GLU A 350 -21.13 -58.62 25.80
C GLU A 350 -21.22 -60.16 25.68
N GLU A 351 -20.96 -60.87 26.78
CA GLU A 351 -21.82 -61.92 27.38
C GLU A 351 -21.23 -62.48 28.68
#